data_AF-A0AAE3GMJ6-F1
#
_entry.id   AF-A0AAE3GMJ6-F1
#
_cell.length_a   1.000
_cell.length_b   1.000
_cell.length_c   1.000
_cell.angle_alpha   90.00
_cell.angle_beta   90.00
_cell.angle_gamma   90.00
#
_symmetry.space_group_name_H-M   'P 1'
#
loop_
_entity.id
_entity.type
_entity.pdbx_description
1 polymer ?
#
loop_
_entity_poly.entity_id
_entity_poly.type
_entity_poly.pdbx_seq_one_letter_code
_entity_poly.pdbx_strand_id
1 'polypeptide(L)'
;MRDTLGQRGEAIFTVLMTEFHDRSRPIFKPQFLGDKWQYVDFIVELVGTESIITYFFVQVKTTRTGYTKKLNRLKVKVPQDHIRGIAAYVAPTYIVGIDEVTEI
;
A
#
# COMPACT_ATOMS: atom_id res chain seq x y z
N MET A 1 9.42 -7.33 15.77
CA MET A 1 8.47 -8.43 15.51
C MET A 1 7.33 -7.81 14.72
N ARG A 2 7.18 -8.13 13.43
CA ARG A 2 6.04 -7.62 12.66
C ARG A 2 4.77 -8.27 13.20
N ASP A 3 3.72 -7.48 13.32
CA ASP A 3 2.38 -8.00 13.52
C ASP A 3 1.99 -8.79 12.25
N THR A 4 1.57 -10.05 12.41
CA THR A 4 1.09 -10.92 11.33
C THR A 4 0.00 -10.24 10.51
N LEU A 5 -0.81 -9.37 11.13
CA LEU A 5 -1.83 -8.59 10.44
C LEU A 5 -1.25 -7.62 9.40
N GLY A 6 -0.10 -6.99 9.69
CA GLY A 6 0.59 -6.10 8.76
C GLY A 6 1.09 -6.86 7.53
N GLN A 7 1.80 -7.97 7.75
CA GLN A 7 2.32 -8.82 6.67
C GLN A 7 1.21 -9.34 5.75
N ARG A 8 0.06 -9.72 6.31
CA ARG A 8 -1.10 -10.16 5.52
C ARG A 8 -1.65 -9.05 4.63
N GLY A 9 -1.78 -7.83 5.16
CA GLY A 9 -2.21 -6.69 4.33
C GLY A 9 -1.20 -6.32 3.25
N GLU A 10 0.10 -6.41 3.52
CA GLU A 10 1.17 -6.22 2.52
C GLU A 10 1.07 -7.26 1.39
N ALA A 11 0.78 -8.52 1.73
CA ALA A 11 0.58 -9.59 0.76
C ALA A 11 -0.69 -9.36 -0.09
N ILE A 12 -1.82 -9.01 0.54
CA ILE A 12 -3.07 -8.65 -0.15
C ILE A 12 -2.83 -7.46 -1.08
N PHE A 13 -2.17 -6.42 -0.60
CA PHE A 13 -1.80 -5.25 -1.41
C PHE A 13 -1.01 -5.65 -2.65
N THR A 14 -0.03 -6.55 -2.50
CA THR A 14 0.75 -7.04 -3.65
C THR A 14 -0.15 -7.70 -4.67
N VAL A 15 -1.05 -8.59 -4.24
CA VAL A 15 -1.99 -9.28 -5.14
C VAL A 15 -2.85 -8.27 -5.90
N LEU A 16 -3.50 -7.34 -5.20
CA LEU A 16 -4.37 -6.30 -5.78
C LEU A 16 -3.63 -5.42 -6.79
N MET A 17 -2.40 -5.00 -6.49
CA MET A 17 -1.61 -4.15 -7.38
C MET A 17 -1.12 -4.88 -8.63
N THR A 18 -1.02 -6.21 -8.55
CA THR A 18 -0.59 -7.08 -9.67
C THR A 18 -1.76 -7.72 -10.41
N GLU A 19 -3.00 -7.29 -10.18
CA GLU A 19 -4.13 -7.80 -10.95
C GLU A 19 -3.94 -7.56 -12.45
N PHE A 20 -4.29 -8.58 -13.24
CA PHE A 20 -4.19 -8.49 -14.68
C PHE A 20 -5.31 -7.63 -15.24
N HIS A 21 -4.93 -6.50 -15.83
CA HIS A 21 -5.81 -5.70 -16.69
C HIS A 21 -5.61 -6.09 -18.15
N ASP A 22 -6.63 -5.88 -18.99
CA ASP A 22 -6.64 -6.14 -20.45
C ASP A 22 -5.87 -7.38 -20.93
N ARG A 23 -5.82 -8.42 -20.09
CA ARG A 23 -5.39 -9.80 -20.34
C ARG A 23 -3.91 -10.07 -20.63
N SER A 24 -2.97 -9.18 -20.33
CA SER A 24 -1.55 -9.52 -20.56
C SER A 24 -0.52 -9.04 -19.54
N ARG A 25 -0.82 -8.02 -18.73
CA ARG A 25 0.10 -7.53 -17.69
C ARG A 25 -0.62 -6.70 -16.64
N PRO A 26 -0.10 -6.63 -15.40
CA PRO A 26 -0.57 -5.66 -14.44
C PRO A 26 -0.19 -4.24 -14.86
N ILE A 27 -0.98 -3.26 -14.42
CA ILE A 27 -0.68 -1.84 -14.61
C ILE A 27 0.48 -1.43 -13.70
N PHE A 28 0.55 -2.02 -12.50
CA PHE A 28 1.54 -1.68 -11.50
C PHE A 28 2.47 -2.84 -11.18
N LYS A 29 3.69 -2.49 -10.77
CA LYS A 29 4.68 -3.43 -10.27
C LYS A 29 5.13 -2.98 -8.88
N PRO A 30 4.52 -3.50 -7.80
CA PRO A 30 4.93 -3.21 -6.44
C PRO A 30 6.24 -3.94 -6.12
N GLN A 31 7.18 -3.25 -5.48
CA GLN A 31 8.39 -3.82 -4.92
C GLN A 31 8.46 -3.50 -3.43
N PHE A 32 8.52 -4.56 -2.62
CA PHE A 32 8.66 -4.44 -1.18
C PHE A 32 10.05 -3.91 -0.82
N LEU A 33 10.11 -2.84 -0.02
CA LEU A 33 11.35 -2.14 0.32
C LEU A 33 12.08 -2.73 1.54
N GLY A 34 11.43 -3.61 2.30
CA GLY A 34 12.03 -4.23 3.49
C GLY A 34 11.87 -3.40 4.77
N ASP A 35 12.17 -4.03 5.92
CA ASP A 35 12.02 -3.44 7.26
C ASP A 35 12.91 -2.24 7.57
N LYS A 36 13.90 -1.94 6.71
CA LYS A 36 14.83 -0.83 6.93
C LYS A 36 14.20 0.52 6.62
N TRP A 37 13.13 0.54 5.84
CA TRP A 37 12.42 1.76 5.48
C TRP A 37 11.35 2.05 6.52
N GLN A 38 11.52 3.16 7.25
CA GLN A 38 10.75 3.43 8.46
C GLN A 38 9.28 3.79 8.17
N TYR A 39 9.00 4.41 7.03
CA TYR A 39 7.71 5.04 6.77
C TYR A 39 6.98 4.53 5.53
N VAL A 40 7.65 3.76 4.67
CA VAL A 40 7.10 3.24 3.41
C VAL A 40 7.41 1.76 3.30
N ASP A 41 6.44 1.00 2.80
CA ASP A 41 6.51 -0.45 2.67
C ASP A 41 6.88 -0.84 1.24
N PHE A 42 6.36 -0.10 0.25
CA PHE A 42 6.56 -0.37 -1.17
C PHE A 42 7.00 0.86 -1.95
N ILE A 43 7.81 0.62 -2.97
CA ILE A 43 7.83 1.46 -4.18
C ILE A 43 6.97 0.76 -5.23
N VAL A 44 6.16 1.52 -5.95
CA VAL A 44 5.28 1.00 -7.00
C VAL A 44 5.61 1.67 -8.32
N GLU A 45 5.98 0.86 -9.31
CA GLU A 45 6.29 1.32 -10.66
C GLU A 45 5.06 1.19 -11.57
N LEU A 46 4.88 2.14 -12.49
CA LEU A 46 3.94 2.01 -13.60
C LEU A 46 4.57 1.17 -14.71
N VAL A 47 3.88 0.11 -15.12
CA VAL A 47 4.37 -0.82 -16.16
C VAL A 47 4.14 -0.21 -17.55
N GLY A 48 5.12 -0.37 -18.44
CA GLY A 48 5.00 0.01 -19.86
C GLY A 48 5.44 1.44 -20.19
N THR A 49 6.07 2.15 -19.26
CA THR A 49 6.73 3.44 -19.54
C THR A 49 8.16 3.19 -20.03
N GLU A 50 8.47 3.53 -21.29
CA GLU A 50 9.75 3.16 -21.92
C GLU A 50 10.91 4.15 -21.66
N SER A 51 10.61 5.39 -21.25
CA SER A 51 11.63 6.45 -21.17
C SER A 51 11.97 6.90 -19.75
N ILE A 52 11.00 6.89 -18.84
CA ILE A 52 11.15 7.28 -17.43
C ILE A 52 10.30 6.33 -16.59
N ILE A 53 10.91 5.71 -15.59
CA ILE A 53 10.18 4.89 -14.62
C ILE A 53 9.33 5.84 -13.77
N THR A 54 8.02 5.80 -13.99
CA THR A 54 7.07 6.54 -13.14
C THR A 54 6.77 5.70 -11.92
N TYR A 55 6.90 6.28 -10.72
CA TYR A 55 6.71 5.55 -9.47
C TYR A 55 6.07 6.40 -8.37
N PHE A 56 5.58 5.72 -7.34
CA PHE A 56 5.14 6.31 -6.09
C PHE A 56 5.48 5.39 -4.91
N PHE A 57 5.50 5.94 -3.70
CA PHE A 57 5.66 5.14 -2.49
C PHE A 57 4.33 4.84 -1.82
N VAL A 58 4.25 3.70 -1.15
CA VAL A 58 3.07 3.28 -0.41
C VAL A 58 3.44 2.85 1.00
N GLN A 59 2.63 3.28 1.97
CA GLN A 59 2.50 2.63 3.26
C GLN A 59 1.17 1.90 3.36
N VAL A 60 1.20 0.63 3.71
CA VAL A 60 0.02 -0.21 3.90
C VAL A 60 -0.42 -0.14 5.37
N LYS A 61 -1.73 -0.01 5.59
CA LYS A 61 -2.35 -0.12 6.92
C LYS A 61 -3.51 -1.09 6.89
N THR A 62 -3.34 -2.20 7.59
CA THR A 62 -4.35 -3.24 7.66
C THR A 62 -5.27 -3.05 8.86
N THR A 63 -6.55 -3.38 8.70
CA THR A 63 -7.52 -3.43 9.79
C THR A 63 -8.39 -4.68 9.66
N ARG A 64 -8.90 -5.17 10.79
CA ARG A 64 -9.97 -6.19 10.85
C ARG A 64 -11.26 -5.62 11.44
N THR A 65 -11.27 -4.33 11.75
CA THR A 65 -12.40 -3.65 12.41
C THR A 65 -13.40 -3.05 11.41
N GLY A 66 -13.15 -3.27 10.11
CA GLY A 66 -13.97 -2.85 8.98
C GLY A 66 -14.23 -1.35 8.96
N TYR A 67 -15.47 -0.97 8.69
CA TYR A 67 -15.86 0.40 8.35
C TYR A 67 -16.65 1.09 9.47
N THR A 68 -16.64 2.42 9.46
CA THR A 68 -17.49 3.24 10.33
C THR A 68 -18.95 3.19 9.87
N LYS A 69 -19.90 3.05 10.80
CA LYS A 69 -21.32 2.84 10.45
C LYS A 69 -21.95 4.00 9.67
N LYS A 70 -21.61 5.24 10.01
CA LYS A 70 -22.28 6.43 9.47
C LYS A 70 -21.74 6.87 8.11
N LEU A 71 -20.42 6.81 7.92
CA LEU A 71 -19.75 7.38 6.76
C LEU A 71 -19.09 6.33 5.87
N ASN A 72 -19.23 5.04 6.20
CA ASN A 72 -18.60 3.93 5.52
C ASN A 72 -17.10 4.13 5.25
N ARG A 73 -16.39 4.71 6.23
CA ARG A 73 -14.93 4.92 6.16
C ARG A 73 -14.19 3.75 6.79
N LEU A 74 -13.19 3.22 6.10
CA LEU A 74 -12.33 2.16 6.63
C LEU A 74 -11.62 2.63 7.90
N LYS A 75 -11.65 1.80 8.94
CA LYS A 75 -11.03 2.13 10.23
C LYS A 75 -9.55 1.74 10.23
N VAL A 76 -8.72 2.64 9.72
CA VAL A 76 -7.26 2.56 9.83
C VAL A 76 -6.74 3.68 10.73
N LYS A 77 -5.67 3.39 11.47
CA LYS A 77 -4.95 4.38 12.28
C LYS A 77 -3.55 4.54 11.72
N VAL A 78 -3.14 5.78 11.51
CA VAL A 78 -1.78 6.13 11.12
C VAL A 78 -1.22 7.06 12.18
N PRO A 79 -0.10 6.71 12.84
CA PRO A 79 0.57 7.59 13.76
C PRO A 79 1.00 8.92 13.11
N GLN A 80 1.00 10.02 13.85
CA GLN A 80 1.29 11.34 13.29
C GLN A 80 2.74 11.46 12.78
N ASP A 81 3.69 10.84 13.47
CA ASP A 81 5.09 10.71 13.07
C ASP A 81 5.23 9.94 11.74
N HIS A 82 4.44 8.89 11.53
CA HIS A 82 4.37 8.19 10.24
C HIS A 82 3.88 9.12 9.12
N ILE A 83 2.82 9.91 9.36
CA ILE A 83 2.33 10.89 8.39
C ILE A 83 3.43 11.90 8.03
N ARG A 84 4.13 12.43 9.04
CA ARG A 84 5.24 13.38 8.82
C ARG A 84 6.38 12.74 8.03
N GLY A 85 6.74 11.50 8.35
CA GLY A 85 7.78 10.75 7.66
C GLY A 85 7.44 10.49 6.19
N ILE A 86 6.20 10.10 5.89
CA ILE A 86 5.71 9.91 4.52
C ILE A 86 5.68 11.23 3.74
N ALA A 87 5.20 12.30 4.37
CA ALA A 87 5.10 13.62 3.74
C ALA A 87 6.45 14.27 3.44
N ALA A 88 7.54 13.79 4.05
CA ALA A 88 8.89 14.29 3.81
C ALA A 88 9.53 13.78 2.51
N TYR A 89 8.96 12.77 1.86
CA TYR A 89 9.47 12.25 0.59
C TYR A 89 9.20 13.24 -0.55
N VAL A 90 10.23 13.49 -1.37
CA VAL A 90 10.13 14.30 -2.60
C VAL A 90 9.63 13.43 -3.76
N ALA A 91 8.53 12.73 -3.56
CA ALA A 91 7.85 11.88 -4.53
C ALA A 91 6.39 11.70 -4.13
N PRO A 92 5.49 11.30 -5.05
CA PRO A 92 4.12 10.94 -4.68
C PRO A 92 4.13 9.81 -3.66
N THR A 93 3.36 9.99 -2.58
CA THR A 93 3.25 9.01 -1.51
C THR A 93 1.79 8.79 -1.14
N TYR A 94 1.44 7.54 -0.87
CA TYR A 94 0.07 7.13 -0.55
C TYR A 94 0.04 6.24 0.68
N ILE A 95 -1.07 6.34 1.41
CA ILE A 95 -1.41 5.40 2.46
C ILE A 95 -2.58 4.57 1.95
N VAL A 96 -2.37 3.25 1.89
CA VAL A 96 -3.38 2.30 1.43
C VAL A 96 -3.91 1.54 2.62
N GLY A 97 -5.22 1.65 2.84
CA GLY A 97 -5.92 0.90 3.87
C GLY A 97 -6.44 -0.42 3.32
N ILE A 98 -6.19 -1.52 4.03
CA ILE A 98 -6.69 -2.87 3.67
C ILE A 98 -7.64 -3.37 4.76
N ASP A 99 -8.84 -3.79 4.36
CA ASP A 99 -9.75 -4.55 5.23
C ASP A 99 -9.47 -6.05 5.07
N GLU A 100 -8.69 -6.63 5.97
CA GLU A 100 -8.23 -8.02 5.83
C GLU A 100 -9.36 -9.05 5.86
N VAL A 101 -10.51 -8.72 6.45
CA VAL A 101 -11.64 -9.65 6.55
C VAL A 101 -12.46 -9.70 5.25
N THR A 102 -12.53 -8.57 4.53
CA THR A 102 -13.36 -8.46 3.31
C THR A 102 -12.58 -8.84 2.06
N GLU A 103 -11.25 -8.70 2.07
CA GLU A 103 -10.35 -8.99 0.95
C GLU A 103 -9.90 -10.46 0.85
N ILE A 104 -10.42 -11.34 1.73
CA ILE A 104 -10.18 -12.80 1.73
C ILE A 104 -11.49 -13.51 1.42
#